data_AF-A0A0K0DK25-F1
#
_entry.id   AF-A0A0K0DK25-F1
#
_cell.length_a   1.000
_cell.length_b   1.000
_cell.length_c   1.000
_cell.angle_alpha   90.00
_cell.angle_beta   90.00
_cell.angle_gamma   90.00
#
_symmetry.space_group_name_H-M   'P 1'
#
loop_
_entity.id
_entity.type
_entity.pdbx_description
1 polymer ?
#
loop_
_entity_poly.entity_id
_entity_poly.type
_entity_poly.pdbx_seq_one_letter_code
_entity_poly.pdbx_strand_id
1 'polypeptide(L)'
;MFSEERTVITILYHFKEVDDFFRKRGEAEAEYSRQLEKIAKGIMQRHKTEKNRRDSWTQHAACSAWQHLVDDTRAEAQQRQVLAELYSKQITASISTRCEDLNKISKRCREIGALSHSELNRVLTELHTAMKTYQLCYSEMNGVERKLRIAEEEKRRYEEANPGKAEGTRKYRNLSKYLRKCSTFFQREDKYSVVHSKCTKGRNEYLMCIRAANAALHRFVMCFHLMVKSFLVSFL
;
A
#
# COMPACT_ATOMS: atom_id res chain seq x y z
N MET A 1 -1.34 -0.42 6.50
CA MET A 1 -0.53 0.76 6.87
C MET A 1 0.04 0.71 8.28
N PHE A 2 -0.73 0.94 9.37
CA PHE A 2 -0.14 0.99 10.73
C PHE A 2 0.54 -0.31 11.21
N SER A 3 0.11 -1.48 10.70
CA SER A 3 0.79 -2.75 10.97
C SER A 3 2.11 -2.87 10.20
N GLU A 4 2.13 -2.46 8.93
CA GLU A 4 3.31 -2.56 8.06
C GLU A 4 4.42 -1.59 8.49
N GLU A 5 4.06 -0.41 8.99
CA GLU A 5 5.04 0.57 9.47
C GLU A 5 5.77 0.09 10.74
N ARG A 6 5.04 -0.57 11.65
CA ARG A 6 5.66 -1.27 12.79
C ARG A 6 6.55 -2.40 12.31
N THR A 7 6.13 -3.18 11.32
CA THR A 7 6.94 -4.27 10.75
C THR A 7 8.26 -3.76 10.15
N VAL A 8 8.24 -2.68 9.36
CA VAL A 8 9.47 -2.10 8.79
C VAL A 8 10.43 -1.62 9.88
N ILE A 9 9.91 -0.88 10.87
CA ILE A 9 10.74 -0.36 11.98
C ILE A 9 11.37 -1.52 12.75
N THR A 10 10.58 -2.54 13.07
CA THR A 10 11.08 -3.74 13.74
C THR A 10 12.15 -4.43 12.92
N ILE A 11 11.97 -4.58 11.60
CA ILE A 11 12.96 -5.26 10.75
C ILE A 11 14.25 -4.45 10.62
N LEU A 12 14.15 -3.12 10.43
CA LEU A 12 15.33 -2.24 10.43
C LEU A 12 16.08 -2.31 11.76
N TYR A 13 15.36 -2.44 12.88
CA TYR A 13 15.96 -2.63 14.18
C TYR A 13 16.74 -3.96 14.26
N HIS A 14 16.14 -5.08 13.83
CA HIS A 14 16.83 -6.37 13.78
C HIS A 14 18.06 -6.34 12.86
N PHE A 15 17.97 -5.70 11.69
CA PHE A 15 19.14 -5.56 10.81
C PHE A 15 20.28 -4.77 11.46
N LYS A 16 19.96 -3.74 12.25
CA LYS A 16 20.98 -3.00 13.01
C LYS A 16 21.63 -3.85 14.10
N GLU A 17 20.85 -4.67 14.80
CA GLU A 17 21.41 -5.61 15.79
C GLU A 17 22.33 -6.65 15.12
N VAL A 18 21.93 -7.17 13.96
CA VAL A 18 22.74 -8.10 13.18
C VAL A 18 24.01 -7.42 12.64
N ASP A 19 23.93 -6.17 12.18
CA ASP A 19 25.11 -5.39 11.75
C ASP A 19 26.11 -5.20 12.90
N ASP A 20 25.63 -4.79 14.07
CA ASP A 20 26.46 -4.60 15.26
C ASP A 20 27.12 -5.93 15.70
N PHE A 21 26.37 -7.04 15.64
CA PHE A 21 26.91 -8.36 15.89
C PHE A 21 28.05 -8.72 14.93
N PHE A 22 27.87 -8.55 13.62
CA PHE A 22 28.91 -8.87 12.64
C PHE A 22 30.13 -7.95 12.76
N ARG A 23 29.93 -6.68 13.12
CA ARG A 23 31.02 -5.75 13.38
C ARG A 23 31.87 -6.22 14.56
N LYS A 24 31.25 -6.51 15.70
CA LYS A 24 31.91 -7.05 16.89
C LYS A 24 32.57 -8.40 16.61
N ARG A 25 31.92 -9.25 15.80
CA ARG A 25 32.48 -10.54 15.41
C ARG A 25 33.74 -10.37 14.56
N GLY A 26 33.73 -9.46 13.59
CA GLY A 26 34.90 -9.17 12.76
C GLY A 26 36.05 -8.56 13.56
N GLU A 27 35.77 -7.69 14.52
CA GLU A 27 36.78 -7.17 15.47
C GLU A 27 37.43 -8.30 16.28
N ALA A 28 36.63 -9.25 16.76
CA ALA A 28 37.15 -10.42 17.50
C ALA A 28 38.03 -11.33 16.63
N GLU A 29 37.64 -11.61 15.38
CA GLU A 29 38.45 -12.39 14.44
C GLU A 29 39.76 -11.67 14.09
N ALA A 30 39.74 -10.34 13.91
CA ALA A 30 40.94 -9.54 13.65
C ALA A 30 41.90 -9.51 14.85
N GLU A 31 41.36 -9.44 16.07
CA GLU A 31 42.16 -9.54 17.28
C GLU A 31 42.78 -10.94 17.41
N TYR A 32 42.02 -12.00 17.15
CA TYR A 32 42.55 -13.36 17.20
C TYR A 32 43.65 -13.59 16.15
N SER A 33 43.46 -13.10 14.92
CA SER A 33 44.50 -13.08 13.88
C SER A 33 45.79 -12.43 14.37
N ARG A 34 45.70 -11.22 14.97
CA ARG A 34 46.87 -10.50 15.50
C ARG A 34 47.58 -11.27 16.61
N GLN A 35 46.84 -11.97 17.46
CA GLN A 35 47.42 -12.81 18.52
C GLN A 35 48.18 -14.02 17.94
N LEU A 36 47.61 -14.70 16.94
CA LEU A 36 48.27 -15.80 16.25
C LEU A 36 49.55 -15.33 15.52
N GLU A 37 49.51 -14.19 14.83
CA GLU A 37 50.70 -13.60 14.22
C GLU A 37 51.79 -13.30 15.25
N LYS A 38 51.41 -12.77 16.43
CA LYS A 38 52.35 -12.47 17.51
C LYS A 38 53.01 -13.73 18.04
N ILE A 39 52.25 -14.81 18.20
CA ILE A 39 52.77 -16.13 18.61
C ILE A 39 53.75 -16.66 17.55
N ALA A 40 53.35 -16.67 16.27
CA ALA A 40 54.20 -17.13 15.18
C ALA A 40 55.51 -16.35 15.09
N LYS A 41 55.44 -15.01 15.13
CA LYS A 41 56.62 -14.11 15.13
C LYS A 41 57.52 -14.35 16.34
N GLY A 42 56.94 -14.54 17.52
CA GLY A 42 57.68 -14.80 18.76
C GLY A 42 58.46 -16.12 18.71
N ILE A 43 57.85 -17.19 18.19
CA ILE A 43 58.50 -18.49 18.03
C ILE A 43 59.62 -18.41 16.99
N MET A 44 59.37 -17.78 15.82
CA MET A 44 60.39 -17.60 14.79
C MET A 44 61.62 -16.84 15.28
N GLN A 45 61.41 -15.79 16.09
CA GLN A 45 62.52 -15.01 16.64
C GLN A 45 63.38 -15.86 17.57
N ARG A 46 62.78 -16.69 18.44
CA ARG A 46 63.53 -17.63 19.29
C ARG A 46 64.30 -18.66 18.46
N HIS A 47 63.67 -19.19 17.41
CA HIS A 47 64.31 -20.15 16.52
C HIS A 47 65.54 -19.55 15.81
N LYS A 48 65.44 -18.29 15.35
CA LYS A 48 66.59 -17.56 14.76
C LYS A 48 67.74 -17.41 15.75
N THR A 49 67.44 -17.11 17.02
CA THR A 49 68.45 -17.01 18.07
C THR A 49 69.14 -18.34 18.37
N GLU A 50 68.38 -19.44 18.45
CA GLU A 50 68.94 -20.75 18.81
C GLU A 50 69.71 -21.41 17.65
N LYS A 51 69.29 -21.17 16.40
CA LYS A 51 70.05 -21.56 15.20
C LYS A 51 71.48 -21.02 15.20
N ASN A 52 71.69 -19.83 15.75
CA ASN A 52 73.03 -19.21 15.83
C ASN A 52 73.89 -19.77 16.97
N ARG A 53 73.34 -20.57 17.90
CA ARG A 53 74.05 -21.11 19.07
C ARG A 53 74.45 -22.58 18.94
N ARG A 54 73.92 -23.31 17.96
CA ARG A 54 74.09 -24.77 17.83
C ARG A 54 74.49 -25.15 16.40
N ASP A 55 75.65 -25.78 16.26
CA ASP A 55 76.06 -26.40 15.00
C ASP A 55 75.08 -27.52 14.61
N SER A 56 74.75 -27.60 13.32
CA SER A 56 73.86 -28.62 12.73
C SER A 56 72.40 -28.63 13.23
N TRP A 57 71.91 -27.55 13.84
CA TRP A 57 70.53 -27.41 14.32
C TRP A 57 69.46 -27.76 13.27
N THR A 58 69.66 -27.36 12.01
CA THR A 58 68.72 -27.58 10.91
C THR A 58 68.56 -29.04 10.48
N GLN A 59 69.41 -29.97 10.96
CA GLN A 59 69.34 -31.40 10.63
C GLN A 59 68.45 -32.20 11.61
N HIS A 60 67.93 -31.57 12.67
CA HIS A 60 67.09 -32.24 13.65
C HIS A 60 65.62 -32.29 13.19
N ALA A 61 64.99 -33.48 13.19
CA ALA A 61 63.58 -33.66 12.82
C ALA A 61 62.59 -32.79 13.64
N ALA A 62 62.97 -32.45 14.88
CA ALA A 62 62.24 -31.51 15.70
C ALA A 62 62.11 -30.14 15.02
N CYS A 63 63.16 -29.62 14.38
CA CYS A 63 63.13 -28.32 13.69
C CYS A 63 62.08 -28.27 12.57
N SER A 64 61.93 -29.34 11.81
CA SER A 64 60.93 -29.43 10.74
C SER A 64 59.51 -29.45 11.30
N ALA A 65 59.25 -30.26 12.34
CA ALA A 65 57.94 -30.28 13.00
C ALA A 65 57.57 -28.91 13.61
N TRP A 66 58.55 -28.23 14.20
CA TRP A 66 58.39 -26.86 14.70
C TRP A 66 58.07 -25.85 13.59
N GLN A 67 58.76 -25.94 12.45
CA GLN A 67 58.52 -25.05 11.31
C GLN A 67 57.09 -25.23 10.76
N HIS A 68 56.62 -26.48 10.66
CA HIS A 68 55.23 -26.77 10.27
C HIS A 68 54.21 -26.12 11.22
N LEU A 69 54.40 -26.22 12.54
CA LEU A 69 53.50 -25.58 13.51
C LEU A 69 53.44 -24.05 13.35
N VAL A 70 54.57 -23.41 13.05
CA VAL A 70 54.63 -21.96 12.81
C VAL A 70 53.89 -21.60 11.52
N ASP A 71 54.08 -22.38 10.47
CA ASP A 71 53.43 -22.15 9.18
C ASP A 71 51.92 -22.37 9.27
N ASP A 72 51.46 -23.40 9.98
CA ASP A 72 50.04 -23.65 10.27
C ASP A 72 49.43 -22.49 11.08
N THR A 73 50.14 -22.01 12.11
CA THR A 73 49.69 -20.86 12.93
C THR A 73 49.56 -19.59 12.07
N ARG A 74 50.48 -19.36 11.14
CA ARG A 74 50.43 -18.21 10.23
C ARG A 74 49.29 -18.35 9.22
N ALA A 75 49.10 -19.56 8.68
CA ALA A 75 47.99 -19.83 7.77
C ALA A 75 46.65 -19.60 8.46
N GLU A 76 46.48 -20.05 9.71
CA GLU A 76 45.28 -19.77 10.50
C GLU A 76 45.13 -18.26 10.74
N ALA A 77 46.19 -17.54 11.12
CA ALA A 77 46.12 -16.09 11.31
C ALA A 77 45.60 -15.36 10.05
N GLN A 78 46.06 -15.77 8.86
CA GLN A 78 45.59 -15.22 7.59
C GLN A 78 44.11 -15.54 7.34
N GLN A 79 43.66 -16.77 7.61
CA GLN A 79 42.24 -17.13 7.49
C GLN A 79 41.35 -16.31 8.42
N ARG A 80 41.78 -16.10 9.68
CA ARG A 80 41.06 -15.24 10.65
C ARG A 80 40.98 -13.79 10.16
N GLN A 81 42.04 -13.27 9.55
CA GLN A 81 42.04 -11.93 8.97
C GLN A 81 41.04 -11.82 7.80
N VAL A 82 40.99 -12.84 6.92
CA VAL A 82 40.01 -12.87 5.82
C VAL A 82 38.58 -12.91 6.36
N LEU A 83 38.30 -13.70 7.39
CA LEU A 83 36.99 -13.73 8.05
C LEU A 83 36.63 -12.38 8.68
N ALA A 84 37.58 -11.71 9.33
CA ALA A 84 37.38 -10.38 9.89
C ALA A 84 36.95 -9.37 8.81
N GLU A 85 37.62 -9.38 7.66
CA GLU A 85 37.28 -8.50 6.55
C GLU A 85 35.92 -8.84 5.92
N LEU A 86 35.60 -10.13 5.78
CA LEU A 86 34.29 -10.58 5.32
C LEU A 86 33.18 -10.03 6.22
N TYR A 87 33.32 -10.19 7.54
CA TYR A 87 32.31 -9.75 8.51
C TYR A 87 32.18 -8.22 8.57
N SER A 88 33.29 -7.52 8.82
CA SER A 88 33.25 -6.07 9.09
C SER A 88 33.07 -5.21 7.83
N LYS A 89 33.41 -5.73 6.63
CA LYS A 89 33.28 -4.97 5.38
C LYS A 89 32.13 -5.48 4.53
N GLN A 90 32.21 -6.75 4.08
CA GLN A 90 31.28 -7.24 3.05
C GLN A 90 29.87 -7.45 3.61
N ILE A 91 29.76 -8.14 4.74
CA ILE A 91 28.44 -8.40 5.35
C ILE A 91 27.80 -7.10 5.84
N THR A 92 28.52 -6.28 6.60
CA THR A 92 28.04 -4.95 7.05
C THR A 92 27.59 -4.06 5.89
N ALA A 93 28.37 -3.95 4.80
CA ALA A 93 27.97 -3.18 3.62
C ALA A 93 26.70 -3.75 2.95
N SER A 94 26.59 -5.07 2.90
CA SER A 94 25.42 -5.78 2.36
C SER A 94 24.17 -5.54 3.21
N ILE A 95 24.30 -5.50 4.55
CA ILE A 95 23.20 -5.15 5.46
C ILE A 95 22.80 -3.68 5.30
N SER A 96 23.77 -2.76 5.23
CA SER A 96 23.50 -1.33 5.01
C SER A 96 22.70 -1.09 3.74
N THR A 97 23.11 -1.72 2.64
CA THR A 97 22.42 -1.62 1.34
C THR A 97 20.97 -2.12 1.44
N ARG A 98 20.75 -3.28 2.08
CA ARG A 98 19.39 -3.81 2.30
C ARG A 98 18.54 -2.88 3.17
N CYS A 99 19.10 -2.27 4.20
CA CYS A 99 18.42 -1.27 5.03
C CYS A 99 17.99 -0.04 4.21
N GLU A 100 18.86 0.46 3.35
CA GLU A 100 18.54 1.59 2.47
C GLU A 100 17.43 1.25 1.48
N ASP A 101 17.50 0.08 0.85
CA ASP A 101 16.50 -0.36 -0.11
C ASP A 101 15.15 -0.60 0.56
N LEU A 102 15.13 -1.20 1.75
CA LEU A 102 13.91 -1.35 2.54
C LEU A 102 13.27 0.01 2.86
N ASN A 103 14.08 1.02 3.21
CA ASN A 103 13.58 2.39 3.43
C ASN A 103 13.00 3.01 2.16
N LYS A 104 13.66 2.85 1.02
CA LYS A 104 13.18 3.34 -0.29
C LYS A 104 11.86 2.68 -0.67
N ILE A 105 11.76 1.36 -0.55
CA ILE A 105 10.55 0.59 -0.83
C ILE A 105 9.42 1.02 0.10
N SER A 106 9.67 1.12 1.41
CA SER A 106 8.70 1.59 2.39
C SER A 106 8.15 2.99 2.05
N LYS A 107 9.03 3.93 1.71
CA LYS A 107 8.63 5.28 1.27
C LYS A 107 7.76 5.21 0.02
N ARG A 108 8.17 4.42 -0.98
CA ARG A 108 7.43 4.28 -2.24
C ARG A 108 6.04 3.66 -2.05
N CYS A 109 5.93 2.64 -1.21
CA CYS A 109 4.64 2.04 -0.86
C CYS A 109 3.72 3.05 -0.16
N ARG A 110 4.24 3.89 0.75
CA ARG A 110 3.44 4.97 1.37
C ARG A 110 2.92 5.97 0.35
N GLU A 111 3.78 6.41 -0.58
CA GLU A 111 3.38 7.34 -1.65
C GLU A 111 2.28 6.75 -2.53
N ILE A 112 2.45 5.50 -2.99
CA ILE A 112 1.47 4.81 -3.84
C ILE A 112 0.15 4.61 -3.09
N GLY A 113 0.21 4.22 -1.81
CA GLY A 113 -0.96 4.07 -0.95
C GLY A 113 -1.71 5.39 -0.78
N ALA A 114 -1.01 6.49 -0.52
CA ALA A 114 -1.60 7.82 -0.39
C ALA A 114 -2.28 8.28 -1.68
N LEU A 115 -1.61 8.12 -2.84
CA LEU A 115 -2.17 8.46 -4.14
C LEU A 115 -3.43 7.64 -4.44
N SER A 116 -3.38 6.33 -4.21
CA SER A 116 -4.52 5.43 -4.45
C SER A 116 -5.70 5.77 -3.54
N HIS A 117 -5.44 6.10 -2.28
CA HIS A 117 -6.47 6.49 -1.32
C HIS A 117 -7.09 7.85 -1.67
N SER A 118 -6.28 8.83 -2.09
CA SER A 118 -6.73 10.14 -2.54
C SER A 118 -7.66 10.02 -3.76
N GLU A 119 -7.28 9.21 -4.75
CA GLU A 119 -8.10 8.97 -5.94
C GLU A 119 -9.42 8.27 -5.59
N LEU A 120 -9.39 7.27 -4.70
CA LEU A 120 -10.60 6.62 -4.22
C LEU A 120 -11.56 7.62 -3.55
N ASN A 121 -11.04 8.47 -2.66
CA ASN A 121 -11.84 9.49 -1.98
C ASN A 121 -12.44 10.52 -2.95
N ARG A 122 -11.68 10.92 -3.98
CA ARG A 122 -12.17 11.81 -5.04
C ARG A 122 -13.37 11.19 -5.76
N VAL A 123 -13.24 9.96 -6.23
CA VAL A 123 -14.31 9.26 -6.97
C VAL A 123 -15.53 8.98 -6.07
N LEU A 124 -15.33 8.65 -4.79
CA LEU A 124 -16.43 8.47 -3.84
C LEU A 124 -17.18 9.79 -3.57
N THR A 125 -16.46 10.92 -3.55
CA THR A 125 -17.07 12.25 -3.38
C THR A 125 -17.90 12.64 -4.60
N GLU A 126 -17.41 12.37 -5.81
CA GLU A 126 -18.16 12.54 -7.06
C GLU A 126 -19.43 11.67 -7.09
N LEU A 127 -19.30 10.39 -6.71
CA LEU A 127 -20.43 9.47 -6.58
C LEU A 127 -21.47 10.00 -5.58
N HIS A 128 -21.04 10.47 -4.41
CA HIS A 128 -21.96 11.02 -3.40
C HIS A 128 -22.71 12.24 -3.94
N THR A 129 -22.00 13.13 -4.64
CA THR A 129 -22.58 14.33 -5.24
C THR A 129 -23.60 13.97 -6.34
N ALA A 130 -23.26 13.02 -7.22
CA ALA A 130 -24.16 12.53 -8.26
C ALA A 130 -25.41 11.86 -7.66
N MET A 131 -25.24 11.08 -6.58
CA MET A 131 -26.35 10.46 -5.84
C MET A 131 -27.30 11.51 -5.27
N LYS A 132 -26.78 12.55 -4.61
CA LYS A 132 -27.60 13.65 -4.06
C LYS A 132 -28.36 14.40 -5.15
N THR A 133 -27.71 14.69 -6.27
CA THR A 133 -28.35 15.32 -7.44
C THR A 133 -29.47 14.45 -7.99
N TYR A 134 -29.23 13.13 -8.16
CA TYR A 134 -30.28 12.21 -8.61
C TYR A 134 -31.46 12.15 -7.63
N GLN A 135 -31.20 12.05 -6.32
CA GLN A 135 -32.25 12.03 -5.30
C GLN A 135 -33.13 13.29 -5.35
N LEU A 136 -32.52 14.46 -5.53
CA LEU A 136 -33.25 15.72 -5.69
C LEU A 136 -34.13 15.70 -6.94
N CYS A 137 -33.57 15.32 -8.10
CA CYS A 137 -34.33 15.24 -9.35
C CYS A 137 -35.48 14.21 -9.28
N TYR A 138 -35.24 13.08 -8.62
CA TYR A 138 -36.24 12.04 -8.40
C TYR A 138 -37.38 12.52 -7.49
N SER A 139 -37.06 13.29 -6.44
CA SER A 139 -38.06 13.91 -5.57
C SER A 139 -38.94 14.92 -6.34
N GLU A 140 -38.32 15.76 -7.17
CA GLU A 140 -39.02 16.71 -8.06
C GLU A 140 -39.98 15.97 -9.02
N MET A 141 -39.50 14.92 -9.69
CA MET A 141 -40.30 14.09 -10.61
C MET A 141 -41.51 13.47 -9.91
N ASN A 142 -41.30 12.80 -8.77
CA ASN A 142 -42.38 12.23 -7.97
C ASN A 142 -43.37 13.29 -7.49
N GLY A 143 -42.90 14.51 -7.21
CA GLY A 143 -43.75 15.63 -6.84
C GLY A 143 -44.71 16.05 -7.97
N VAL A 144 -44.24 16.06 -9.21
CA VAL A 144 -45.06 16.37 -10.39
C VAL A 144 -46.08 15.24 -10.65
N GLU A 145 -45.65 13.98 -10.57
CA GLU A 145 -46.54 12.82 -10.75
C GLU A 145 -47.65 12.77 -9.68
N ARG A 146 -47.31 13.04 -8.42
CA ARG A 146 -48.31 13.11 -7.34
C ARG A 146 -49.37 14.18 -7.59
N LYS A 147 -48.98 15.37 -8.08
CA LYS A 147 -49.94 16.44 -8.38
C LYS A 147 -50.93 16.05 -9.48
N LEU A 148 -50.45 15.34 -10.52
CA LEU A 148 -51.32 14.81 -11.56
C LEU A 148 -52.29 13.78 -10.98
N ARG A 149 -51.77 12.80 -10.22
CA ARG A 149 -52.59 11.75 -9.61
C ARG A 149 -53.68 12.30 -8.68
N ILE A 150 -53.37 13.30 -7.86
CA ILE A 150 -54.36 13.96 -6.99
C ILE A 150 -55.44 14.65 -7.83
N ALA A 151 -55.05 15.36 -8.90
CA ALA A 151 -56.03 16.03 -9.78
C ALA A 151 -56.96 15.03 -10.50
N GLU A 152 -56.44 13.85 -10.87
CA GLU A 152 -57.23 12.76 -11.46
C GLU A 152 -58.21 12.16 -10.44
N GLU A 153 -57.71 11.88 -9.23
CA GLU A 153 -58.49 11.34 -8.12
C GLU A 153 -59.63 12.29 -7.68
N GLU A 154 -59.36 13.59 -7.58
CA GLU A 154 -60.37 14.60 -7.23
C GLU A 154 -61.48 14.71 -8.27
N LYS A 155 -61.13 14.63 -9.57
CA LYS A 155 -62.12 14.60 -10.65
C LYS A 155 -62.96 13.33 -10.57
N ARG A 156 -62.32 12.17 -10.44
CA ARG A 156 -62.99 10.86 -10.35
C ARG A 156 -63.98 10.82 -9.17
N ARG A 157 -63.55 11.23 -7.98
CA ARG A 157 -64.41 11.28 -6.79
C ARG A 157 -65.61 12.20 -6.98
N TYR A 158 -65.44 13.32 -7.68
CA TYR A 158 -66.54 14.23 -7.98
C TYR A 158 -67.55 13.63 -8.99
N GLU A 159 -67.07 12.88 -9.98
CA GLU A 159 -67.92 12.14 -10.93
C GLU A 159 -68.70 11.03 -10.23
N GLU A 160 -68.05 10.26 -9.36
CA GLU A 160 -68.66 9.19 -8.56
C GLU A 160 -69.71 9.72 -7.57
N ALA A 161 -69.46 10.88 -6.94
CA ALA A 161 -70.41 11.50 -6.02
C ALA A 161 -71.61 12.15 -6.73
N ASN A 162 -71.47 12.51 -8.02
CA ASN A 162 -72.51 13.22 -8.80
C ASN A 162 -72.85 12.48 -10.12
N PRO A 163 -73.36 11.23 -10.06
CA PRO A 163 -73.64 10.43 -11.25
C PRO A 163 -74.69 11.11 -12.15
N GLY A 164 -74.36 11.26 -13.44
CA GLY A 164 -75.25 11.80 -14.47
C GLY A 164 -75.56 13.30 -14.41
N LYS A 165 -75.09 14.03 -13.37
CA LYS A 165 -75.31 15.48 -13.22
C LYS A 165 -74.01 16.28 -13.07
N ALA A 166 -72.85 15.61 -13.02
CA ALA A 166 -71.56 16.26 -12.83
C ALA A 166 -71.20 17.23 -13.97
N GLU A 167 -71.39 16.85 -15.23
CA GLU A 167 -70.81 17.53 -16.40
C GLU A 167 -71.23 19.01 -16.57
N GLY A 168 -72.43 19.39 -16.12
CA GLY A 168 -72.92 20.77 -16.21
C GLY A 168 -72.45 21.71 -15.09
N THR A 169 -71.93 21.19 -13.98
CA THR A 169 -71.67 22.01 -12.79
C THR A 169 -70.44 22.89 -12.96
N ARG A 170 -70.43 24.05 -12.29
CA ARG A 170 -69.26 24.94 -12.24
C ARG A 170 -68.06 24.25 -11.60
N LYS A 171 -68.30 23.40 -10.58
CA LYS A 171 -67.25 22.66 -9.86
C LYS A 171 -66.61 21.59 -10.75
N TYR A 172 -67.39 20.86 -11.55
CA TYR A 172 -66.87 19.91 -12.55
C TYR A 172 -66.03 20.58 -13.63
N ARG A 173 -66.52 21.70 -14.18
CA ARG A 173 -65.78 22.49 -15.17
C ARG A 173 -64.46 23.01 -14.63
N ASN A 174 -64.42 23.42 -13.35
CA ASN A 174 -63.20 23.85 -12.69
C ASN A 174 -62.22 22.69 -12.46
N LEU A 175 -62.68 21.54 -11.94
CA LEU A 175 -61.86 20.34 -11.76
C LEU A 175 -61.33 19.81 -13.10
N SER A 176 -62.16 19.77 -14.12
CA SER A 176 -61.76 19.37 -15.48
C SER A 176 -60.78 20.35 -16.09
N LYS A 177 -60.91 21.66 -15.84
CA LYS A 177 -59.94 22.67 -16.26
C LYS A 177 -58.62 22.56 -15.49
N TYR A 178 -58.67 22.25 -14.19
CA TYR A 178 -57.49 22.01 -13.36
C TYR A 178 -56.77 20.72 -13.75
N LEU A 179 -57.48 19.61 -13.94
CA LEU A 179 -56.93 18.37 -14.48
C LEU A 179 -56.40 18.59 -15.89
N ARG A 180 -57.13 19.27 -16.79
CA ARG A 180 -56.57 19.62 -18.10
C ARG A 180 -55.32 20.45 -17.95
N LYS A 181 -55.25 21.39 -17.00
CA LYS A 181 -54.04 22.19 -16.76
C LYS A 181 -52.90 21.34 -16.21
N CYS A 182 -53.13 20.43 -15.26
CA CYS A 182 -52.12 19.49 -14.75
C CYS A 182 -51.70 18.48 -15.83
N SER A 183 -52.65 17.95 -16.59
CA SER A 183 -52.46 17.00 -17.69
C SER A 183 -51.78 17.67 -18.89
N THR A 184 -52.13 18.90 -19.29
CA THR A 184 -51.32 19.68 -20.26
C THR A 184 -50.02 20.18 -19.66
N PHE A 185 -49.87 20.35 -18.35
CA PHE A 185 -48.57 20.61 -17.74
C PHE A 185 -47.68 19.36 -17.73
N PHE A 186 -48.31 18.18 -17.76
CA PHE A 186 -47.67 16.87 -17.89
C PHE A 186 -47.42 16.49 -19.37
N GLN A 187 -48.33 16.85 -20.28
CA GLN A 187 -48.33 16.56 -21.72
C GLN A 187 -47.67 17.66 -22.57
N ARG A 188 -47.70 18.94 -22.16
CA ARG A 188 -46.90 19.99 -22.82
C ARG A 188 -45.46 19.81 -22.39
N GLU A 189 -44.61 19.68 -23.39
CA GLU A 189 -43.22 19.24 -23.35
C GLU A 189 -42.25 20.12 -22.53
N ASP A 190 -42.72 21.15 -21.81
CA ASP A 190 -41.79 22.13 -21.22
C ASP A 190 -41.40 21.84 -19.77
N LYS A 191 -42.23 21.19 -18.95
CA LYS A 191 -41.91 20.98 -17.52
C LYS A 191 -41.80 19.52 -17.10
N TYR A 192 -42.78 18.66 -17.42
CA TYR A 192 -42.64 17.24 -17.09
C TYR A 192 -41.53 16.58 -17.91
N SER A 193 -41.48 16.80 -19.23
CA SER A 193 -40.40 16.31 -20.09
C SER A 193 -39.03 16.82 -19.62
N VAL A 194 -38.93 18.09 -19.23
CA VAL A 194 -37.69 18.67 -18.67
C VAL A 194 -37.29 18.02 -17.35
N VAL A 195 -38.22 17.82 -16.41
CA VAL A 195 -37.95 17.18 -15.11
C VAL A 195 -37.62 15.69 -15.28
N HIS A 196 -38.34 14.97 -16.14
CA HIS A 196 -38.08 13.57 -16.47
C HIS A 196 -36.71 13.41 -17.15
N SER A 197 -36.39 14.27 -18.11
CA SER A 197 -35.07 14.31 -18.77
C SER A 197 -33.97 14.62 -17.77
N LYS A 198 -34.15 15.60 -16.88
CA LYS A 198 -33.22 15.94 -15.79
C LYS A 198 -33.00 14.77 -14.83
N CYS A 199 -34.07 14.09 -14.42
CA CYS A 199 -34.01 12.90 -13.57
C CYS A 199 -33.28 11.74 -14.26
N THR A 200 -33.56 11.49 -15.54
CA THR A 200 -32.90 10.46 -16.35
C THR A 200 -31.40 10.76 -16.52
N LYS A 201 -31.04 12.01 -16.80
CA LYS A 201 -29.62 12.45 -16.87
C LYS A 201 -28.92 12.25 -15.52
N GLY A 202 -29.55 12.70 -14.43
CA GLY A 202 -29.01 12.52 -13.07
C GLY A 202 -28.82 11.04 -12.70
N ARG A 203 -29.76 10.17 -13.09
CA ARG A 203 -29.64 8.71 -12.91
C ARG A 203 -28.46 8.14 -13.70
N ASN A 204 -28.33 8.52 -14.96
CA ASN A 204 -27.26 8.01 -15.83
C ASN A 204 -25.89 8.44 -15.31
N GLU A 205 -25.74 9.70 -14.90
CA GLU A 205 -24.51 10.22 -14.29
C GLU A 205 -24.16 9.45 -13.01
N TYR A 206 -25.15 9.27 -12.12
CA TYR A 206 -24.98 8.46 -10.91
C TYR A 206 -24.51 7.04 -11.21
N LEU A 207 -25.11 6.35 -12.18
CA LEU A 207 -24.71 5.01 -12.60
C LEU A 207 -23.28 4.98 -13.18
N MET A 208 -22.86 6.02 -13.91
CA MET A 208 -21.48 6.14 -14.39
C MET A 208 -20.51 6.33 -13.22
N CYS A 209 -20.84 7.18 -12.24
CA CYS A 209 -20.03 7.34 -11.03
C CYS A 209 -19.92 6.05 -10.21
N ILE A 210 -20.98 5.22 -10.13
CA ILE A 210 -20.90 3.90 -9.47
C ILE A 210 -19.87 3.02 -10.17
N ARG A 211 -19.93 2.95 -11.51
CA ARG A 211 -18.98 2.15 -12.29
C ARG A 211 -17.55 2.63 -12.09
N ALA A 212 -17.33 3.96 -12.09
CA ALA A 212 -16.03 4.55 -11.83
C ALA A 212 -15.53 4.23 -10.40
N ALA A 213 -16.39 4.35 -9.39
CA ALA A 213 -16.07 4.03 -8.00
C ALA A 213 -15.69 2.56 -7.82
N ASN A 214 -16.46 1.64 -8.43
CA ASN A 214 -16.15 0.22 -8.39
C ASN A 214 -14.80 -0.09 -9.06
N ALA A 215 -14.53 0.51 -10.21
CA ALA A 215 -13.23 0.36 -10.88
C ALA A 215 -12.07 0.91 -10.03
N ALA A 216 -12.26 2.05 -9.36
CA ALA A 216 -11.28 2.63 -8.45
C ALA A 216 -11.04 1.74 -7.22
N LEU A 217 -12.09 1.16 -6.64
CA LEU A 217 -12.01 0.20 -5.54
C LEU A 217 -11.21 -1.05 -5.94
N HIS A 218 -11.49 -1.63 -7.11
CA HIS A 218 -10.72 -2.77 -7.61
C HIS A 218 -9.24 -2.41 -7.75
N ARG A 219 -8.92 -1.25 -8.33
CA ARG A 219 -7.53 -0.77 -8.43
C ARG A 219 -6.89 -0.60 -7.05
N PHE A 220 -7.59 -0.03 -6.08
CA PHE A 220 -7.10 0.16 -4.72
C PHE A 220 -6.74 -1.18 -4.06
N VAL A 221 -7.64 -2.17 -4.15
CA VAL A 221 -7.41 -3.52 -3.60
C VAL A 221 -6.24 -4.22 -4.30
N MET A 222 -6.13 -4.09 -5.63
CA MET A 222 -5.02 -4.66 -6.39
C MET A 222 -3.69 -4.00 -6.02
N CYS A 223 -3.64 -2.67 -5.90
CA CYS A 223 -2.47 -1.94 -5.43
C CYS A 223 -2.06 -2.41 -4.03
N PHE A 224 -3.02 -2.55 -3.11
CA PHE A 224 -2.75 -3.04 -1.76
C PHE A 224 -2.12 -4.45 -1.80
N HIS A 225 -2.70 -5.36 -2.57
CA HIS A 225 -2.18 -6.72 -2.70
C HIS A 225 -0.78 -6.76 -3.34
N LEU A 226 -0.52 -5.95 -4.38
CA LEU A 226 0.81 -5.84 -4.99
C LEU A 226 1.85 -5.26 -4.03
N MET A 227 1.48 -4.26 -3.22
CA MET A 227 2.36 -3.71 -2.18
C MET A 227 2.72 -4.77 -1.15
N VAL A 228 1.74 -5.52 -0.64
CA VAL A 228 1.98 -6.61 0.32
C VAL A 228 2.87 -7.69 -0.28
N LYS A 229 2.64 -8.10 -1.54
CA LYS A 229 3.49 -9.07 -2.24
C LYS A 229 4.91 -8.55 -2.44
N SER A 230 5.09 -7.31 -2.89
CA SER A 230 6.42 -6.72 -3.10
C SER A 230 7.20 -6.62 -1.80
N PHE A 231 6.50 -6.31 -0.71
CA PHE A 231 7.03 -6.37 0.65
C PHE A 231 7.50 -7.78 1.01
N LEU A 232 6.63 -8.79 0.91
CA LEU A 232 6.96 -10.18 1.25
C LEU A 232 8.12 -10.74 0.42
N VAL A 233 8.17 -10.45 -0.88
CA VAL A 233 9.24 -10.89 -1.79
C VAL A 233 10.57 -10.18 -1.48
N SER A 234 10.54 -8.95 -0.97
CA SER A 234 11.76 -8.27 -0.54
C SER A 234 12.29 -8.79 0.81
N PHE A 235 11.49 -9.60 1.52
CA PHE A 235 11.83 -10.16 2.82
C PHE A 235 12.21 -11.65 2.80
N LEU A 236 11.81 -12.40 1.77
CA LEU A 236 12.18 -13.80 1.55
C LEU A 236 13.37 -13.89 0.61
#